data_AF-A0A8T4M7B7-F1
#
_entry.id   AF-A0A8T4M7B7-F1
#
_cell.length_a   1.000
_cell.length_b   1.000
_cell.length_c   1.000
_cell.angle_alpha   90.00
_cell.angle_beta   90.00
_cell.angle_gamma   90.00
#
_symmetry.space_group_name_H-M   'P 1'
#
loop_
_entity.id
_entity.type
_entity.pdbx_description
1 polymer ?
#
loop_
_entity_poly.entity_id
_entity_poly.type
_entity_poly.pdbx_seq_one_letter_code
_entity_poly.pdbx_strand_id
1 'polypeptide(L)'
;EKEAFDKAMQMLQSIDVKIRTIRLDRYYSCPVYADMFGESKVYVIPKKNVTLKHGDKWARTMGDFLLNTTEYLEEYFKRNNSESGWASDKKMFGWKISQKREDRMNTALFVRMIWHNLTLIYK
;
A
#
# COMPACT_ATOMS: atom_id res chain seq x y z
N GLU A 1 9.29 -8.22 4.15
CA GLU A 1 8.35 -7.14 3.75
C GLU A 1 9.00 -6.12 2.85
N LYS A 2 10.09 -5.46 3.25
CA LYS A 2 10.81 -4.50 2.39
C LYS A 2 11.20 -5.07 1.01
N GLU A 3 11.80 -6.26 0.96
CA GLU A 3 12.15 -6.91 -0.31
C GLU A 3 10.94 -7.17 -1.22
N ALA A 4 9.80 -7.55 -0.63
CA ALA A 4 8.56 -7.76 -1.38
C ALA A 4 7.99 -6.43 -1.91
N PHE A 5 8.13 -5.34 -1.14
CA PHE A 5 7.79 -3.99 -1.59
C PHE A 5 8.67 -3.54 -2.76
N ASP A 6 9.99 -3.73 -2.65
CA ASP A 6 10.93 -3.33 -3.70
C ASP A 6 10.67 -4.11 -5.01
N LYS A 7 10.42 -5.43 -4.92
CA LYS A 7 10.01 -6.26 -6.07
C LYS A 7 8.69 -5.77 -6.67
N ALA A 8 7.70 -5.41 -5.84
CA ALA A 8 6.42 -4.89 -6.32
C ALA A 8 6.58 -3.54 -7.03
N MET A 9 7.45 -2.65 -6.55
CA MET A 9 7.76 -1.38 -7.19
C MET A 9 8.44 -1.57 -8.56
N GLN A 10 9.35 -2.54 -8.68
CA GLN A 10 9.94 -2.91 -9.98
C GLN A 10 8.90 -3.43 -10.97
N MET A 11 7.96 -4.26 -10.51
CA MET A 11 6.83 -4.71 -11.35
C MET A 11 5.92 -3.55 -11.76
N LEU A 12 5.69 -2.59 -10.87
CA LEU A 12 4.89 -1.40 -11.18
C LEU A 12 5.53 -0.52 -12.26
N GLN A 13 6.86 -0.48 -12.34
CA GLN A 13 7.57 0.25 -13.38
C GLN A 13 7.44 -0.39 -14.77
N SER A 14 7.24 -1.71 -14.84
CA SER A 14 7.12 -2.43 -16.12
C SER A 14 5.68 -2.53 -16.63
N ILE A 15 4.69 -2.21 -15.79
CA ILE A 15 3.27 -2.31 -16.10
C ILE A 15 2.71 -0.90 -16.33
N ASP A 16 1.99 -0.68 -17.44
CA ASP A 16 1.33 0.60 -17.74
C ASP A 16 0.05 0.79 -16.92
N VAL A 17 0.20 0.93 -15.59
CA VAL A 17 -0.90 1.19 -14.66
C VAL A 17 -0.66 2.50 -13.94
N LYS A 18 -1.58 3.44 -14.11
CA LYS A 18 -1.57 4.72 -13.39
C LYS A 18 -2.24 4.59 -12.02
N ILE A 19 -1.44 4.66 -10.96
CA ILE A 19 -1.95 4.77 -9.59
C ILE A 19 -2.54 6.17 -9.40
N ARG A 20 -3.80 6.26 -8.96
CA ARG A 20 -4.45 7.54 -8.66
C ARG A 20 -4.26 7.95 -7.20
N THR A 21 -4.45 6.99 -6.30
CA THR A 21 -4.43 7.21 -4.85
C THR A 21 -3.73 6.04 -4.17
N ILE A 22 -2.92 6.33 -3.15
CA ILE A 22 -2.27 5.29 -2.33
C ILE A 22 -2.35 5.65 -0.85
N ARG A 23 -2.48 4.61 -0.01
CA ARG A 23 -2.51 4.72 1.45
C ARG A 23 -1.30 3.96 1.98
N LEU A 24 -0.34 4.68 2.55
CA LEU A 24 0.89 4.06 3.03
C LEU A 24 0.78 3.75 4.52
N ASP A 25 1.39 2.63 4.92
CA ASP A 25 1.50 2.30 6.33
C ASP A 25 2.47 3.23 7.07
N ARG A 26 2.28 3.32 8.40
CA ARG A 26 3.12 4.09 9.31
C ARG A 26 4.62 3.86 9.09
N TYR A 27 5.06 2.64 8.79
CA TYR A 27 6.47 2.36 8.51
C TYR A 27 6.97 3.09 7.26
N TYR A 28 6.12 3.26 6.25
CA TYR A 28 6.37 3.95 4.99
C TYR A 28 5.90 5.41 4.97
N SER A 29 5.40 5.94 6.08
CA SER A 29 5.05 7.37 6.26
C SER A 29 6.27 8.28 6.34
N CYS A 30 7.09 8.31 5.29
CA CYS A 30 8.16 9.28 5.13
C CYS A 30 8.14 9.88 3.72
N PRO A 31 8.71 11.10 3.56
CA PRO A 31 8.70 11.80 2.28
C PRO A 31 9.30 10.97 1.14
N VAL A 32 10.38 10.23 1.42
CA VAL A 32 11.08 9.41 0.44
C VAL A 32 10.15 8.39 -0.24
N TYR A 33 9.28 7.73 0.52
CA TYR A 33 8.31 6.79 -0.06
C TYR A 33 7.11 7.49 -0.70
N ALA A 34 6.68 8.64 -0.16
CA ALA A 34 5.59 9.41 -0.77
C ALA A 34 5.96 9.93 -2.17
N ASP A 35 7.22 10.32 -2.37
CA ASP A 35 7.72 10.83 -3.65
C ASP A 35 7.83 9.73 -4.72
N MET A 36 8.03 8.47 -4.33
CA MET A 36 8.09 7.34 -5.28
C MET A 36 6.82 7.18 -6.13
N PHE A 37 5.68 7.68 -5.63
CA PHE A 37 4.38 7.53 -6.31
C PHE A 37 4.04 8.68 -7.28
N GLY A 38 5.02 9.50 -7.69
CA GLY A 38 4.86 10.48 -8.77
C GLY A 38 3.68 11.44 -8.55
N GLU A 39 2.74 11.50 -9.48
CA GLU A 39 1.54 12.36 -9.41
C GLU A 39 0.40 11.78 -8.53
N SER A 40 0.54 10.56 -8.01
CA SER A 40 -0.51 9.92 -7.21
C SER A 40 -0.76 10.68 -5.91
N LYS A 41 -2.03 10.77 -5.48
CA LYS A 41 -2.40 11.31 -4.16
C LYS A 41 -2.03 10.30 -3.07
N VAL A 42 -1.22 10.73 -2.11
CA VAL A 42 -0.71 9.88 -1.03
C VAL A 42 -1.41 10.21 0.28
N TYR A 43 -1.94 9.19 0.94
CA TYR A 43 -2.52 9.28 2.28
C TYR A 43 -1.58 8.62 3.30
N VAL A 44 -1.08 9.40 4.25
CA VAL A 44 -0.10 9.02 5.28
C VAL A 44 -0.41 9.71 6.60
N ILE A 45 -0.21 8.99 7.70
CA ILE A 45 -0.08 9.62 9.01
C ILE A 45 1.41 9.91 9.25
N PRO A 46 1.85 11.18 9.36
CA PRO A 46 3.25 11.51 9.53
C PRO A 46 3.83 10.95 10.84
N LYS A 47 5.09 10.54 10.82
CA LYS A 47 5.80 10.10 12.03
C LYS A 47 6.05 11.29 12.96
N LYS A 48 6.13 11.01 14.26
CA LYS A 48 6.58 11.98 15.27
C LYS A 48 7.96 12.50 14.83
N ASN A 49 8.10 13.82 14.65
CA ASN A 49 9.31 14.53 14.17
C ASN A 49 9.56 14.54 12.65
N VAL A 50 8.54 14.37 11.82
CA VAL A 50 8.66 14.63 10.38
C VAL A 50 8.94 16.12 10.11
N THR A 51 9.87 16.41 9.20
CA THR A 51 10.14 17.77 8.72
C THR A 51 9.31 18.07 7.47
N LEU A 52 8.94 19.33 7.26
CA LEU A 52 8.16 19.76 6.07
C LEU A 52 9.03 20.04 4.83
N LYS A 53 10.36 20.14 4.98
CA LYS A 53 11.33 20.57 3.95
C LYS A 53 11.66 19.51 2.88
N HIS A 54 10.75 18.58 2.59
CA HIS A 54 11.00 17.48 1.66
C HIS A 54 10.25 17.63 0.33
N GLY A 55 10.18 18.86 -0.17
CA GLY A 55 9.56 19.18 -1.46
C GLY A 55 8.07 19.50 -1.39
N ASP A 56 7.58 20.06 -2.49
CA ASP A 56 6.23 20.62 -2.58
C ASP A 56 5.14 19.56 -2.44
N LYS A 57 5.36 18.34 -2.97
CA LYS A 57 4.41 17.24 -2.85
C LYS A 57 4.18 16.86 -1.38
N TRP A 58 5.27 16.73 -0.61
CA TRP A 58 5.19 16.43 0.82
C TRP A 58 4.49 17.55 1.58
N ALA A 59 4.88 18.82 1.33
CA ALA A 59 4.25 19.97 1.96
C ALA A 59 2.73 20.04 1.67
N ARG A 60 2.32 19.80 0.42
CA ARG A 60 0.91 19.72 0.04
C ARG A 60 0.18 18.56 0.72
N THR A 61 0.80 17.39 0.80
CA THR A 61 0.22 16.22 1.48
C THR A 61 -0.01 16.49 2.97
N MET A 62 0.94 17.16 3.63
CA MET A 62 0.79 17.59 5.02
C MET A 62 -0.25 18.71 5.16
N GLY A 63 -0.31 19.63 4.21
CA GLY A 63 -1.35 20.67 4.14
C GLY A 63 -2.74 20.07 4.02
N ASP A 64 -2.95 19.11 3.12
CA ASP A 64 -4.20 18.36 2.97
C ASP A 64 -4.59 17.65 4.28
N PHE A 65 -3.63 17.04 4.97
CA PHE A 65 -3.87 16.40 6.26
C PHE A 65 -4.32 17.39 7.34
N LEU A 66 -3.76 18.61 7.36
CA LEU A 66 -4.10 19.63 8.35
C LEU A 66 -5.41 20.36 8.03
N LEU A 67 -5.68 20.63 6.75
CA LEU A 67 -6.85 21.39 6.31
C LEU A 67 -8.11 20.52 6.25
N ASN A 68 -7.98 19.26 5.84
CA ASN A 68 -9.09 18.34 5.65
C ASN A 68 -8.91 17.06 6.50
N THR A 69 -8.59 17.22 7.79
CA THR A 69 -8.20 16.11 8.66
C THR A 69 -9.22 14.97 8.69
N THR A 70 -10.51 15.27 8.80
CA THR A 70 -11.55 14.23 8.89
C THR A 70 -11.61 13.39 7.63
N GLU A 71 -11.76 14.02 6.45
CA GLU A 71 -11.81 13.33 5.15
C GLU A 71 -10.51 12.56 4.87
N TYR A 72 -9.38 13.15 5.24
CA TYR A 72 -8.08 12.50 5.09
C TYR A 72 -7.98 11.23 5.92
N LEU A 73 -8.44 11.28 7.17
CA LEU A 73 -8.46 10.12 8.06
C LEU A 73 -9.43 9.05 7.56
N GLU A 74 -10.62 9.43 7.08
CA GLU A 74 -11.56 8.49 6.46
C GLU A 74 -10.92 7.74 5.29
N GLU A 75 -10.24 8.46 4.39
CA GLU A 75 -9.50 7.86 3.28
C GLU A 75 -8.38 6.95 3.77
N TYR A 76 -7.61 7.37 4.77
CA TYR A 76 -6.55 6.57 5.36
C TYR A 76 -7.10 5.27 5.99
N PHE A 77 -8.23 5.34 6.69
CA PHE A 77 -8.84 4.19 7.38
C PHE A 77 -9.39 3.12 6.43
N LYS A 78 -9.68 3.44 5.15
CA LYS A 78 -10.04 2.42 4.13
C LYS A 78 -8.98 1.32 3.98
N ARG A 79 -7.73 1.60 4.36
CA ARG A 79 -6.64 0.60 4.41
C ARG A 79 -6.96 -0.58 5.33
N ASN A 80 -7.71 -0.35 6.41
CA ASN A 80 -8.12 -1.41 7.34
C ASN A 80 -8.91 -2.53 6.65
N ASN A 81 -9.68 -2.20 5.61
CA ASN A 81 -10.41 -3.19 4.83
C ASN A 81 -9.47 -4.14 4.09
N SER A 82 -8.36 -3.62 3.54
CA SER A 82 -7.34 -4.45 2.91
C SER A 82 -6.63 -5.34 3.93
N GLU A 83 -6.23 -4.78 5.07
CA GLU A 83 -5.58 -5.54 6.16
C GLU A 83 -6.49 -6.67 6.69
N SER A 84 -7.77 -6.37 6.89
CA SER A 84 -8.79 -7.34 7.31
C SER A 84 -9.05 -8.42 6.25
N GLY A 85 -9.03 -8.05 4.97
CA GLY A 85 -9.11 -8.99 3.85
C GLY A 85 -7.94 -9.97 3.86
N TRP A 86 -6.71 -9.47 3.99
CA TRP A 86 -5.52 -10.32 4.08
C TRP A 86 -5.52 -11.24 5.31
N ALA A 87 -6.07 -10.78 6.44
CA ALA A 87 -6.24 -11.62 7.63
C ALA A 87 -7.25 -12.76 7.38
N SER A 88 -8.34 -12.47 6.67
CA SER A 88 -9.33 -13.47 6.25
C SER A 88 -8.71 -14.51 5.30
N ASP A 89 -7.90 -14.08 4.34
CA ASP A 89 -7.23 -14.99 3.39
C ASP A 89 -6.25 -15.93 4.10
N LYS A 90 -5.51 -15.43 5.10
CA LYS A 90 -4.60 -16.26 5.89
C LYS A 90 -5.35 -17.34 6.67
N LYS A 91 -6.58 -17.07 7.12
CA LYS A 91 -7.44 -18.08 7.75
C LYS A 91 -7.94 -19.12 6.72
N MET A 92 -8.29 -18.67 5.51
CA MET A 92 -8.80 -19.55 4.45
C MET A 92 -7.72 -20.45 3.82
N PHE A 93 -6.56 -19.89 3.47
CA PHE A 93 -5.50 -20.58 2.73
C PHE A 93 -4.33 -21.05 3.60
N GLY A 94 -4.37 -20.78 4.90
CA GLY A 94 -3.31 -21.05 5.85
C GLY A 94 -2.15 -20.05 5.80
N TRP A 95 -1.45 -19.94 6.93
CA TRP A 95 -0.36 -18.99 7.19
C TRP A 95 0.92 -19.27 6.40
N LYS A 96 1.14 -20.52 5.99
CA LYS A 96 2.38 -20.95 5.32
C LYS A 96 2.10 -21.33 3.87
N ILE A 97 3.03 -20.99 3.00
CA ILE A 97 3.07 -21.48 1.62
C ILE A 97 3.86 -22.80 1.64
N SER A 98 3.24 -23.87 1.14
CA SER A 98 3.86 -25.21 1.10
C SER A 98 4.94 -25.34 0.04
N GLN A 99 4.84 -24.54 -1.04
CA GLN A 99 5.80 -24.53 -2.14
C GLN A 99 7.20 -24.13 -1.67
N LYS A 100 8.23 -24.80 -2.19
CA LYS A 100 9.64 -24.60 -1.81
C LYS A 100 10.47 -23.87 -2.87
N ARG A 101 10.09 -24.00 -4.14
CA ARG A 101 10.77 -23.35 -5.27
C ARG A 101 10.20 -21.94 -5.46
N GLU A 102 11.07 -20.96 -5.65
CA GLU A 102 10.69 -19.54 -5.68
C GLU A 102 9.64 -19.21 -6.75
N ASP A 103 9.78 -19.76 -7.97
CA ASP A 103 8.80 -19.65 -9.06
C ASP A 103 7.40 -20.10 -8.64
N ARG A 104 7.30 -21.25 -7.96
CA ARG A 104 6.03 -21.82 -7.47
C ARG A 104 5.47 -21.04 -6.29
N MET A 105 6.33 -20.51 -5.43
CA MET A 105 5.92 -19.63 -4.34
C MET A 105 5.31 -18.33 -4.87
N ASN A 106 5.96 -17.69 -5.84
CA ASN A 106 5.49 -16.46 -6.48
C ASN A 106 4.17 -16.70 -7.21
N THR A 107 4.05 -17.81 -7.94
CA THR A 107 2.80 -18.19 -8.61
C THR A 107 1.66 -18.40 -7.62
N ALA A 108 1.90 -19.12 -6.52
CA ALA A 108 0.90 -19.34 -5.48
C ALA A 108 0.47 -18.03 -4.80
N LEU A 109 1.41 -17.11 -4.53
CA LEU A 109 1.10 -15.77 -4.00
C LEU A 109 0.24 -14.96 -4.96
N PHE A 110 0.58 -14.98 -6.25
CA PHE A 110 -0.14 -14.24 -7.27
C PHE A 110 -1.59 -14.73 -7.42
N VAL A 111 -1.80 -16.06 -7.44
CA VAL A 111 -3.15 -16.64 -7.47
C VAL A 111 -3.95 -16.25 -6.24
N ARG A 112 -3.34 -16.29 -5.04
CA ARG A 112 -4.00 -15.82 -3.80
C ARG A 112 -4.39 -14.34 -3.89
N MET A 113 -3.54 -13.49 -4.47
CA MET A 113 -3.84 -12.07 -4.68
C MET A 113 -5.00 -11.85 -5.66
N ILE A 114 -5.05 -12.61 -6.76
CA ILE A 114 -6.19 -12.56 -7.70
C ILE A 114 -7.48 -12.96 -6.99
N TRP A 115 -7.45 -14.06 -6.22
CA TRP A 115 -8.61 -14.53 -5.47
C TRP A 115 -9.05 -13.53 -4.41
N HIS A 116 -8.11 -12.91 -3.69
CA HIS A 116 -8.39 -11.82 -2.75
C HIS A 116 -9.20 -10.72 -3.44
N ASN A 117 -8.72 -10.22 -4.57
CA ASN A 117 -9.39 -9.15 -5.31
C ASN A 117 -10.77 -9.58 -5.81
N LEU A 118 -10.90 -10.78 -6.38
CA LEU A 118 -12.21 -11.29 -6.85
C LEU A 118 -13.21 -11.43 -5.70
N THR A 119 -12.80 -12.03 -4.59
CA THR A 119 -13.70 -12.28 -3.44
C THR A 119 -14.05 -11.01 -2.66
N LEU A 120 -13.25 -9.95 -2.75
CA LEU A 120 -13.57 -8.63 -2.21
C LEU A 120 -14.53 -7.83 -3.10
N ILE A 121 -14.52 -8.05 -4.42
CA ILE A 121 -15.43 -7.36 -5.35
C ILE A 121 -16.87 -7.87 -5.20
N TYR A 122 -17.05 -9.15 -4.83
CA TYR A 122 -18.37 -9.78 -4.69
C TYR A 122 -18.94 -9.79 -3.25
N LYS A 123 -18.38 -8.97 -2.35
CA LYS A 123 -18.89 -8.75 -0.99
C LYS A 123 -19.44 -7.34 -0.85
#